data_AF-A0A1H5K1Q3-F1
#
_entry.id   AF-A0A1H5K1Q3-F1
#
_cell.length_a   1.000
_cell.length_b   1.000
_cell.length_c   1.000
_cell.angle_alpha   90.00
_cell.angle_beta   90.00
_cell.angle_gamma   90.00
#
_symmetry.space_group_name_H-M   'P 1'
#
loop_
_entity.id
_entity.type
_entity.pdbx_description
1 polymer ?
#
loop_
_entity_poly.entity_id
_entity_poly.type
_entity_poly.pdbx_seq_one_letter_code
_entity_poly.pdbx_strand_id
1 'polypeptide(L)' 'MLAYDILGHGPGLVLLHGIGGTAAGTRSPLVDALSGDCTVFLPDLPGSGRGPLPPTADSS' A
#
# COMPACT_ATOMS: atom_id res chain seq x y z
N MET A 1 10.05 -9.21 1.17
CA MET A 1 8.64 -9.58 1.41
C MET A 1 7.80 -8.32 1.30
N LEU A 2 6.67 -8.35 0.59
CA LEU A 2 5.79 -7.19 0.43
C LEU A 2 4.90 -7.05 1.67
N ALA A 3 4.86 -5.86 2.27
CA ALA A 3 3.97 -5.55 3.39
C ALA A 3 2.75 -4.78 2.86
N TYR A 4 1.55 -5.17 3.28
CA TYR A 4 0.32 -4.55 2.84
C TYR A 4 -0.79 -4.75 3.86
N ASP A 5 -1.78 -3.86 3.83
CA ASP A 5 -3.03 -4.02 4.56
C ASP A 5 -4.16 -4.33 3.59
N ILE A 6 -5.17 -5.08 4.06
CA ILE A 6 -6.39 -5.40 3.31
C ILE A 6 -7.59 -4.89 4.09
N LEU A 7 -8.53 -4.25 3.40
CA LEU A 7 -9.78 -3.75 3.97
C LEU A 7 -10.95 -4.12 3.08
N GLY A 8 -12.12 -4.34 3.69
CA GLY A 8 -13.36 -4.54 2.95
C GLY A 8 -13.52 -5.93 2.31
N HIS A 9 -14.46 -6.02 1.38
CA HIS A 9 -14.84 -7.24 0.69
C HIS A 9 -15.45 -6.92 -0.69
N GLY A 10 -15.40 -7.86 -1.63
CA GLY A 10 -15.89 -7.67 -3.00
C GLY A 10 -14.76 -7.49 -4.02
N PRO A 11 -15.00 -6.80 -5.16
CA PRO A 11 -14.00 -6.62 -6.22
C PRO A 11 -12.67 -6.06 -5.69
N GLY A 12 -11.55 -6.55 -6.23
CA GLY A 12 -10.21 -6.15 -5.76
C GLY A 12 -9.79 -4.78 -6.30
N LEU A 13 -9.31 -3.92 -5.41
CA LEU A 13 -8.78 -2.58 -5.73
C LEU A 13 -7.44 -2.38 -5.02
N VAL A 14 -6.42 -1.91 -5.75
CA VAL A 14 -5.09 -1.57 -5.18
C VAL A 14 -4.93 -0.06 -5.15
N LEU A 15 -4.58 0.49 -3.99
CA LEU A 15 -4.31 1.91 -3.81
C LEU A 15 -2.85 2.11 -3.38
N LEU A 16 -2.11 2.87 -4.19
CA LEU A 16 -0.70 3.16 -3.95
C LEU A 16 -0.54 4.53 -3.32
N HIS A 17 0.36 4.59 -2.33
CA HIS A 17 0.74 5.84 -1.69
C HIS A 17 1.61 6.70 -2.62
N GLY A 18 1.60 8.02 -2.40
CA GLY A 18 2.50 8.94 -3.08
C GLY A 18 3.96 8.83 -2.62
N ILE A 19 4.84 9.63 -3.21
CA ILE A 19 6.29 9.67 -2.89
C ILE A 19 6.48 10.01 -1.40
N GLY A 20 7.28 9.22 -0.68
CA GLY A 20 7.51 9.37 0.76
C GLY A 20 6.32 8.93 1.63
N GLY A 21 5.25 8.42 1.04
CA GLY A 21 4.08 7.90 1.74
C GLY A 21 4.28 6.47 2.26
N THR A 22 3.24 6.00 2.96
CA THR A 22 3.12 4.62 3.46
C THR A 22 1.67 4.15 3.27
N ALA A 23 1.43 2.84 3.39
CA ALA A 23 0.09 2.26 3.40
C ALA A 23 -0.78 2.90 4.49
N ALA A 24 -0.25 3.02 5.71
CA ALA A 24 -0.95 3.63 6.83
C ALA A 24 -1.27 5.12 6.58
N GLY A 25 -0.33 5.88 6.01
CA GLY A 25 -0.54 7.29 5.67
C GLY A 25 -1.53 7.53 4.52
N THR A 26 -1.81 6.50 3.72
CA THR A 26 -2.79 6.56 2.63
C THR A 26 -4.20 6.27 3.10
N ARG A 27 -4.32 5.70 4.32
CA ARG A 27 -5.62 5.44 4.93
C ARG A 27 -6.33 6.77 5.19
N SER A 28 -7.40 6.97 4.45
CA SER A 28 -8.15 8.22 4.38
C SER A 28 -9.64 7.91 4.32
N PRO A 29 -10.52 8.91 4.54
CA PRO A 29 -11.97 8.70 4.40
C PRO A 29 -12.39 8.09 3.06
N LEU A 30 -11.60 8.33 2.00
CA LEU A 30 -11.80 7.72 0.69
C LEU A 30 -11.58 6.20 0.73
N VAL A 31 -10.51 5.73 1.37
CA VAL A 31 -10.22 4.30 1.54
C VAL A 31 -11.33 3.62 2.33
N ASP A 32 -11.77 4.25 3.42
CA ASP A 32 -12.83 3.67 4.26
C ASP A 32 -14.15 3.57 3.46
N ALA A 33 -14.50 4.57 2.65
CA ALA A 33 -15.66 4.52 1.77
C ALA A 33 -15.55 3.40 0.71
N LEU A 34 -14.40 3.28 0.05
CA LEU A 34 -14.16 2.24 -0.96
C LEU A 34 -14.18 0.83 -0.37
N SER A 35 -13.79 0.68 0.89
CA SER A 35 -13.80 -0.62 1.58
C SER A 35 -15.21 -1.15 1.87
N GLY A 36 -16.25 -0.32 1.75
CA GLY A 36 -17.64 -0.76 1.87
C GLY A 36 -18.08 -1.68 0.72
N ASP A 37 -17.54 -1.45 -0.48
CA ASP A 37 -17.98 -2.12 -1.71
C ASP A 37 -16.87 -2.98 -2.37
N CYS A 38 -15.60 -2.73 -2.03
CA CYS A 38 -14.44 -3.36 -2.63
C CYS A 38 -13.47 -3.92 -1.59
N THR A 39 -12.67 -4.90 -2.01
CA THR A 39 -11.49 -5.35 -1.25
C THR A 39 -10.31 -4.45 -1.60
N VAL A 40 -9.95 -3.54 -0.69
CA VAL A 40 -8.89 -2.55 -0.88
C VAL A 40 -7.56 -3.07 -0.34
N PHE A 41 -6.53 -3.07 -1.18
CA PHE A 41 -5.16 -3.40 -0.83
C PHE A 41 -4.30 -2.13 -0.77
N LEU A 42 -3.61 -1.94 0.36
CA LEU A 42 -2.71 -0.83 0.61
C LEU A 42 -1.29 -1.35 0.85
N PRO A 43 -0.50 -1.57 -0.22
CA PRO A 43 0.88 -2.00 -0.07
C PRO A 43 1.80 -0.84 0.34
N ASP A 44 2.77 -1.16 1.20
CA ASP A 44 3.97 -0.36 1.41
C ASP A 44 4.96 -0.64 0.27
N LEU A 45 5.28 0.36 -0.56
CA LEU A 45 6.26 0.23 -1.64
C LEU A 45 7.68 -0.01 -1.09
N PRO A 46 8.62 -0.58 -1.88
CA PRO A 46 10.00 -0.78 -1.43
C PRO A 46 10.64 0.52 -0.92
N GLY A 47 11.23 0.46 0.27
CA GLY A 47 11.82 1.63 0.95
C GLY A 47 10.82 2.55 1.68
N SER A 48 9.51 2.24 1.64
CA SER A 48 8.46 2.96 2.35
C SER A 48 7.86 2.10 3.46
N GLY A 49 7.58 2.71 4.63
CA GLY A 49 6.82 2.06 5.70
C GLY A 49 7.44 0.73 6.16
N ARG A 50 6.66 -0.36 6.04
CA ARG A 50 7.11 -1.73 6.35
C ARG A 50 7.74 -2.45 5.14
N GLY A 51 7.76 -1.81 3.98
CA GLY A 51 8.39 -2.33 2.78
C GLY A 51 9.91 -2.40 2.96
N PRO A 52 10.56 -3.52 2.59
CA PRO A 52 12.00 -3.63 2.68
C PRO A 52 12.66 -2.60 1.78
N LEU A 53 13.83 -2.09 2.18
CA LEU A 53 14.66 -1.30 1.29
C LEU A 53 15.00 -2.16 0.07
N PRO A 54 14.84 -1.66 -1.16
CA PRO A 54 15.33 -2.38 -2.33
C PRO A 54 16.84 -2.62 -2.19
N PRO A 55 17.37 -3.73 -2.75
CA PRO A 55 18.81 -3.93 -2.79
C PRO A 55 19.46 -2.73 -3.45
N THR A 56 20.58 -2.26 -2.90
CA THR A 56 21.42 -1.28 -3.58
C THR A 56 21.77 -1.86 -4.94
N ALA A 57 21.59 -1.08 -6.00
CA ALA A 57 22.08 -1.49 -7.30
C ALA A 57 23.61 -1.58 -7.18
N ASP A 58 24.14 -2.79 -7.28
CA ASP A 58 25.58 -2.99 -7.35
C ASP A 58 26.05 -2.27 -8.61
N SER A 59 26.73 -1.14 -8.44
CA SER A 59 27.40 -0.43 -9.53
C SER A 59 28.48 -1.37 -10.09
N SER A 60 28.14 -2.12 -11.13
CA SER A 60 29.11 -2.82 -11.99
C SER A 60 29.78 -1.83 -12.93
#